data_AF-A0A382YZJ2-F1
#
_entry.id   AF-A0A382YZJ2-F1
#
_cell.length_a   1.000
_cell.length_b   1.000
_cell.length_c   1.000
_cell.angle_alpha   90.00
_cell.angle_beta   90.00
_cell.angle_gamma   90.00
#
_symmetry.space_group_name_H-M   'P 1'
#
loop_
_entity.id
_entity.type
_entity.pdbx_description
1 polymer ?
#
loop_
_entity_poly.entity_id
_entity_poly.type
_entity_poly.pdbx_seq_one_letter_code
_entity_poly.pdbx_strand_id
1 'polypeptide(L)'
;MTVSIFKRIITVYLTLGNTFSTWISPIISGILIGILRLIVGIGMALDNIFWPSLYKRKLTNPLVIVGNPRSGTTFLHRFLVRNKIAGGAELWQLLYPSLTLQKFIKPLLPVLER
;
A
#
# COMPACT_ATOMS: atom_id res chain seq x y z
N MET A 1 24.59 16.18 -5.85
CA MET A 1 25.29 15.10 -5.13
C MET A 1 24.30 13.99 -4.85
N THR A 2 24.48 12.81 -5.46
CA THR A 2 23.67 11.62 -5.17
C THR A 2 24.22 10.95 -3.91
N VAL A 3 23.45 11.00 -2.82
CA VAL A 3 23.84 10.31 -1.59
C VAL A 3 23.64 8.81 -1.78
N SER A 4 24.67 8.00 -1.50
CA SER A 4 24.59 6.54 -1.54
C SER A 4 23.49 6.02 -0.60
N ILE A 5 22.75 5.00 -1.04
CA ILE A 5 21.69 4.34 -0.28
C ILE A 5 22.22 3.83 1.07
N PHE A 6 23.43 3.27 1.10
CA PHE A 6 24.07 2.80 2.33
C PHE A 6 24.27 3.92 3.34
N LYS A 7 24.75 5.08 2.89
CA LYS A 7 24.96 6.24 3.76
C LYS A 7 23.62 6.71 4.35
N ARG A 8 22.54 6.68 3.56
CA ARG A 8 21.19 7.02 4.04
C ARG A 8 20.70 6.04 5.11
N ILE A 9 20.86 4.73 4.90
CA ILE A 9 20.43 3.71 5.87
C ILE A 9 21.17 3.88 7.20
N ILE A 10 22.49 4.06 7.16
CA ILE A 10 23.32 4.24 8.36
C ILE A 10 22.89 5.50 9.13
N THR A 11 22.72 6.63 8.44
CA THR A 11 22.28 7.88 9.08
C THR A 11 20.90 7.73 9.74
N VAL A 12 19.96 7.06 9.08
CA VAL A 12 18.63 6.79 9.65
C VAL A 12 18.71 5.91 10.89
N TYR A 13 19.48 4.82 10.85
CA TYR A 13 19.65 3.92 11.99
C TYR A 13 20.25 4.64 13.20
N LEU A 14 21.32 5.42 13.00
CA LEU A 14 21.96 6.20 14.07
C LEU A 14 21.03 7.28 14.62
N THR A 15 20.25 7.95 13.78
CA THR A 15 19.31 8.99 14.22
C THR A 15 18.19 8.41 15.07
N LEU A 16 17.63 7.25 14.67
CA LEU A 16 16.58 6.56 15.43
C LEU A 16 17.09 6.05 16.78
N GLY A 17 18.29 5.45 16.81
CA GLY A 17 18.92 4.99 18.04
C GLY A 17 19.22 6.14 19.02
N ASN A 18 19.75 7.25 18.53
CA ASN A 18 20.10 8.41 19.38
C ASN A 18 18.88 9.22 19.84
N THR A 19 17.84 9.35 19.02
CA THR A 19 16.68 10.21 19.32
C THR A 19 15.62 9.49 20.15
N PHE A 20 15.35 8.22 19.82
CA PHE A 20 14.25 7.46 20.42
C PHE A 20 14.73 6.32 21.32
N SER A 21 16.05 6.12 21.46
CA SER A 21 16.67 4.98 22.18
C SER A 21 16.23 3.59 21.68
N THR A 22 15.58 3.53 20.52
CA THR A 22 15.10 2.29 19.91
C THR A 22 16.10 1.77 18.90
N TRP A 23 17.05 0.95 19.36
CA TRP A 23 18.06 0.34 18.48
C TRP A 23 17.55 -0.92 17.77
N ILE A 24 16.65 -1.67 18.41
CA ILE A 24 16.19 -2.98 17.94
C ILE A 24 14.96 -2.85 17.02
N SER A 25 14.02 -1.96 17.36
CA SER A 25 12.75 -1.79 16.62
C SER A 25 12.93 -1.47 15.12
N PRO A 26 13.87 -0.60 14.69
CA PRO A 26 14.09 -0.33 13.28
C PRO A 26 14.52 -1.56 12.47
N ILE A 27 15.28 -2.47 13.09
CA ILE A 27 15.73 -3.70 12.44
C ILE A 27 14.54 -4.66 12.28
N ILE A 28 13.79 -4.89 13.37
CA ILE A 28 12.62 -5.78 13.36
C ILE A 28 11.57 -5.28 12.35
N SER A 29 11.24 -3.99 12.39
CA SER A 29 10.26 -3.39 11.48
C SER A 29 10.72 -3.44 10.03
N GLY A 30 12.02 -3.21 9.76
CA GLY A 30 12.60 -3.35 8.43
C GLY A 30 12.48 -4.78 7.89
N ILE A 31 12.78 -5.79 8.72
CA ILE A 31 12.62 -7.20 8.36
C ILE A 31 11.16 -7.52 8.07
N LEU A 32 10.24 -7.10 8.95
CA LEU A 32 8.81 -7.34 8.80
C LEU A 32 8.25 -6.74 7.50
N ILE A 33 8.60 -5.49 7.20
CA ILE A 33 8.20 -4.81 5.96
C ILE A 33 8.83 -5.49 4.74
N GLY A 34 10.09 -5.97 4.86
CA GLY A 34 10.75 -6.73 3.81
C GLY A 34 10.03 -8.04 3.49
N ILE A 35 9.69 -8.82 4.51
CA ILE A 35 8.92 -10.07 4.37
C ILE A 35 7.56 -9.78 3.74
N LEU A 36 6.85 -8.77 4.24
CA LEU A 36 5.56 -8.34 3.69
C LEU A 36 5.66 -8.02 2.19
N ARG A 37 6.67 -7.23 1.79
CA ARG A 37 6.90 -6.89 0.37
C ARG A 37 7.22 -8.11 -0.48
N LEU A 38 7.98 -9.06 0.04
CA LEU A 38 8.28 -10.31 -0.67
C LEU A 38 7.00 -11.14 -0.91
N ILE A 39 6.18 -11.32 0.13
CA ILE A 39 4.90 -12.05 0.02
C ILE A 39 3.98 -11.38 -0.99
N VAL A 40 3.82 -10.05 -0.92
CA VAL A 40 3.01 -9.28 -1.88
C VAL A 40 3.57 -9.43 -3.30
N GLY A 41 4.89 -9.33 -3.47
CA GLY A 41 5.54 -9.48 -4.78
C GLY A 41 5.32 -10.85 -5.40
N ILE A 42 5.43 -11.92 -4.60
CA ILE A 42 5.12 -13.29 -5.04
C ILE A 42 3.64 -13.41 -5.42
N GLY A 43 2.73 -12.87 -4.60
CA GLY A 43 1.30 -12.84 -4.91
C GLY A 43 0.99 -12.14 -6.23
N MET A 44 1.60 -10.98 -6.47
CA MET A 44 1.43 -10.23 -7.73
C MET A 44 1.97 -11.01 -8.94
N ALA A 45 3.09 -11.72 -8.78
CA ALA A 45 3.62 -12.59 -9.84
C ALA A 45 2.64 -13.73 -10.17
N LEU A 46 2.02 -14.33 -9.14
CA LEU A 46 1.00 -15.36 -9.31
C LEU A 46 -0.29 -14.81 -9.94
N ASP A 47 -0.66 -13.56 -9.64
CA ASP A 47 -1.87 -12.94 -10.20
C ASP A 47 -1.83 -12.81 -11.72
N ASN A 48 -0.65 -12.60 -12.30
CA ASN A 48 -0.50 -12.57 -13.76
C ASN A 48 -0.90 -13.90 -14.42
N ILE A 49 -0.79 -15.02 -13.68
CA ILE A 49 -1.15 -16.35 -14.16
C ILE A 49 -2.62 -16.65 -13.85
N PHE A 50 -3.06 -16.43 -12.60
CA PHE A 50 -4.42 -16.79 -12.16
C PHE A 50 -5.50 -15.81 -12.61
N TRP A 51 -5.17 -14.54 -12.83
CA TRP A 51 -6.13 -13.47 -13.13
C TRP A 51 -5.87 -12.82 -14.50
N PRO A 52 -6.09 -13.55 -15.61
CA PRO A 52 -5.89 -13.02 -16.95
C PRO A 52 -6.80 -11.84 -17.30
N SER A 53 -7.86 -11.60 -16.50
CA SER A 53 -8.71 -10.43 -16.62
C SER A 53 -7.99 -9.11 -16.33
N LEU A 54 -6.85 -9.13 -15.62
CA LEU A 54 -6.10 -7.93 -15.26
C LEU A 54 -5.59 -7.17 -16.48
N TYR A 55 -5.07 -7.88 -17.49
CA TYR A 55 -4.57 -7.27 -18.72
C TYR A 55 -5.62 -7.17 -19.83
N LYS A 56 -6.72 -7.93 -19.73
CA LYS A 56 -7.80 -7.90 -20.73
C LYS A 56 -8.74 -6.71 -20.55
N ARG A 57 -8.92 -6.20 -19.33
CA ARG A 57 -9.83 -5.07 -19.07
C ARG A 57 -9.12 -3.74 -19.29
N LYS A 58 -9.70 -2.90 -20.16
CA LYS A 58 -9.26 -1.52 -20.35
C LYS A 58 -10.06 -0.59 -19.43
N LEU A 59 -9.38 0.35 -18.80
CA LEU A 59 -10.00 1.48 -18.09
C LEU A 59 -10.55 2.45 -19.14
N THR A 60 -11.88 2.58 -19.21
CA THR A 60 -12.54 3.42 -20.23
C THR A 60 -12.66 4.88 -19.79
N ASN A 61 -13.20 5.13 -18.59
CA ASN A 61 -13.48 6.49 -18.09
C ASN A 61 -12.94 6.68 -16.66
N PRO A 62 -11.62 6.91 -16.47
CA PRO A 62 -11.07 7.16 -15.15
C PRO A 62 -11.46 8.55 -14.62
N LEU A 63 -11.92 8.63 -13.37
CA LEU A 63 -12.15 9.88 -12.66
C LEU A 63 -10.95 10.17 -11.76
N VAL A 64 -10.24 11.27 -12.01
CA VAL A 64 -9.06 11.67 -11.23
C VAL A 64 -9.39 12.96 -10.46
N ILE A 65 -9.26 12.91 -9.13
CA ILE A 65 -9.47 14.07 -8.26
C ILE A 65 -8.10 14.72 -8.00
N VAL A 66 -7.94 15.96 -8.43
CA VAL A 66 -6.72 16.77 -8.24
C VAL A 66 -7.08 18.04 -7.47
N GLY A 67 -6.18 18.50 -6.61
CA GLY A 67 -6.35 19.74 -5.87
C GLY A 67 -5.27 19.89 -4.79
N ASN A 68 -5.20 21.07 -4.19
CA ASN A 68 -4.25 21.31 -3.12
C ASN A 68 -4.63 20.50 -1.86
N PRO A 69 -3.64 20.07 -1.06
CA PRO A 69 -3.92 19.50 0.25
C PRO A 69 -4.83 20.44 1.06
N ARG A 70 -5.86 19.87 1.71
CA ARG A 70 -6.87 20.58 2.51
C ARG A 70 -7.96 21.34 1.74
N SER A 71 -8.09 21.17 0.41
CA SER A 71 -9.20 21.75 -0.38
C SER A 71 -10.48 20.89 -0.44
N GLY A 72 -10.68 19.94 0.49
CA GLY A 72 -11.88 19.10 0.53
C GLY A 72 -11.90 17.91 -0.45
N THR A 73 -10.77 17.58 -1.11
CA THR A 73 -10.67 16.44 -2.04
C THR A 73 -11.02 15.10 -1.40
N THR A 74 -10.70 14.90 -0.12
CA THR A 74 -11.10 13.70 0.64
C THR A 74 -12.61 13.58 0.82
N PHE A 75 -13.30 14.71 1.08
CA PHE A 75 -14.75 14.72 1.19
C PHE A 75 -15.39 14.36 -0.15
N LEU A 76 -14.93 15.00 -1.23
CA LEU A 76 -15.42 14.73 -2.58
C LEU A 76 -15.21 13.26 -2.98
N HIS A 77 -14.00 12.72 -2.75
CA HIS A 77 -13.71 11.30 -3.00
C HIS A 77 -14.67 10.38 -2.26
N ARG A 78 -14.86 10.58 -0.95
CA ARG A 78 -15.78 9.78 -0.13
C ARG A 78 -17.23 9.92 -0.57
N PHE A 79 -17.66 11.12 -0.97
CA PHE A 79 -19.00 11.38 -1.48
C PHE A 79 -19.27 10.61 -2.78
N LEU A 80 -18.33 10.64 -3.74
CA LEU A 80 -18.47 9.94 -5.02
C LEU A 80 -18.54 8.42 -4.85
N VAL A 81 -17.69 7.86 -3.98
CA VAL A 81 -17.67 6.42 -3.68
C VAL A 81 -18.95 5.99 -2.96
N ARG A 82 -19.41 6.75 -1.95
CA ARG A 82 -20.65 6.44 -1.22
C ARG A 82 -21.90 6.48 -2.11
N ASN A 83 -21.95 7.38 -3.09
CA ASN A 83 -23.03 7.48 -4.05
C ASN A 83 -22.88 6.53 -5.26
N LYS A 84 -21.88 5.63 -5.26
CA LYS A 84 -21.59 4.70 -6.36
C LYS A 84 -21.37 5.36 -7.73
N ILE A 85 -20.96 6.63 -7.72
CA ILE A 85 -20.64 7.41 -8.93
C ILE A 85 -19.26 7.01 -9.45
N ALA A 86 -18.33 6.69 -8.53
CA ALA A 86 -16.99 6.21 -8.86
C ALA A 86 -16.60 5.05 -7.93
N GLY A 87 -15.72 4.17 -8.41
CA GLY A 87 -15.05 3.17 -7.58
C GLY A 87 -13.84 3.79 -6.87
N GLY A 88 -13.61 3.39 -5.62
CA GLY A 88 -12.43 3.77 -4.84
C GLY A 88 -11.62 2.53 -4.42
N ALA A 89 -10.34 2.71 -4.15
CA ALA A 89 -9.51 1.69 -3.54
C ALA A 89 -9.60 1.81 -2.01
N GLU A 90 -9.87 0.70 -1.34
CA GLU A 90 -9.81 0.63 0.12
C GLU A 90 -8.36 0.52 0.60
N LEU A 91 -8.11 0.91 1.86
CA LEU A 91 -6.76 0.93 2.41
C LEU A 91 -6.05 -0.43 2.31
N TRP A 92 -6.75 -1.52 2.63
CA TRP A 92 -6.18 -2.87 2.57
C TRP A 92 -5.84 -3.31 1.14
N GLN A 93 -6.57 -2.81 0.12
CA GLN A 93 -6.27 -3.08 -1.29
C GLN A 93 -4.98 -2.37 -1.72
N LEU A 94 -4.69 -1.20 -1.13
CA LEU A 94 -3.44 -0.47 -1.36
C LEU A 94 -2.24 -1.13 -0.65
N LEU A 95 -2.46 -1.71 0.53
CA LEU A 95 -1.43 -2.44 1.28
C LEU A 95 -1.08 -3.79 0.63
N TYR A 96 -2.10 -4.47 0.09
CA TYR A 96 -1.98 -5.79 -0.52
C TYR A 96 -2.49 -5.74 -1.97
N PRO A 97 -1.71 -5.22 -2.92
CA PRO A 97 -2.14 -5.09 -4.32
C PRO A 97 -2.40 -6.42 -5.04
N SER A 98 -1.97 -7.55 -4.48
CA SER A 98 -2.19 -8.87 -5.09
C SER A 98 -3.63 -9.36 -4.94
N LEU A 99 -4.31 -9.67 -6.05
CA LEU A 99 -5.69 -10.18 -6.06
C LEU A 99 -5.84 -11.54 -5.38
N THR A 100 -4.87 -12.43 -5.58
CA THR A 100 -4.82 -13.74 -4.93
C THR A 100 -4.71 -13.57 -3.42
N LEU A 101 -3.81 -12.70 -2.96
CA LEU A 101 -3.65 -12.40 -1.54
C LEU A 101 -4.90 -11.73 -0.96
N GLN A 102 -5.50 -10.77 -1.69
CA GLN A 102 -6.75 -10.13 -1.32
C GLN A 102 -7.88 -11.16 -1.14
N LYS A 103 -7.96 -12.18 -2.00
CA LYS A 103 -8.99 -13.24 -1.90
C LYS A 103 -8.85 -14.06 -0.62
N PHE A 104 -7.62 -14.29 -0.15
CA PHE A 104 -7.35 -14.98 1.12
C PHE A 104 -7.55 -14.08 2.35
N ILE A 105 -7.22 -12.78 2.25
CA ILE A 105 -7.36 -11.83 3.36
C ILE A 105 -8.82 -11.39 3.58
N LYS A 106 -9.62 -11.31 2.52
CA LYS A 106 -11.02 -10.86 2.57
C LYS A 106 -11.87 -11.48 3.69
N PRO A 107 -11.86 -12.80 3.96
CA PRO A 107 -12.61 -13.39 5.08
C PRO A 107 -12.12 -12.95 6.47
N LEU A 108 -10.89 -12.48 6.59
CA LEU A 108 -10.29 -12.00 7.84
C LEU A 108 -10.56 -10.51 8.08
N LEU A 109 -10.85 -9.73 7.04
CA LEU A 109 -11.12 -8.28 7.14
C LEU A 109 -12.22 -7.90 8.15
N PRO A 110 -13.35 -8.63 8.28
CA PRO A 110 -14.40 -8.27 9.25
C PRO A 110 -13.92 -8.31 10.71
N VAL A 111 -12.84 -9.05 10.99
CA VAL A 111 -12.22 -9.12 12.31
C VAL A 111 -11.19 -7.99 12.47
N LEU A 112 -10.55 -7.57 11.38
CA LEU A 112 -9.52 -6.53 11.38
C LEU A 112 -10.10 -5.10 11.34
N GLU A 113 -11.32 -4.94 10.83
CA GLU A 113 -12.05 -3.66 10.73
C GLU A 113 -13.01 -3.41 11.92
N ARG A 114 -13.08 -4.32 12.89
CA ARG A 114 -13.76 -4.09 14.18
C ARG A 114 -12.86 -3.32 15.14
#